data_AF-A0A2T6BYG4-F1
#
_entry.id   AF-A0A2T6BYG4-F1
#
_cell.length_a   1.000
_cell.length_b   1.000
_cell.length_c   1.000
_cell.angle_alpha   90.00
_cell.angle_beta   90.00
_cell.angle_gamma   90.00
#
_symmetry.space_group_name_H-M   'P 1'
#
loop_
_entity.id
_entity.type
_entity.pdbx_description
1 polymer ?
#
loop_
_entity_poly.entity_id
_entity_poly.type
_entity_poly.pdbx_seq_one_letter_code
_entity_poly.pdbx_strand_id
1 'polypeptide(L)'
;MYNILWFDDEHETLETIKEDALLVDITLNGCSNAADGLIELKTNEYDAIILDGLFYKNEDHSGNALNDEAFGEVAKYLGEQKAKGITIPWFIYSGQRSFVKDKNSLVNIFADTSFANGKVFDKNIDDDFEELCKEIKKAVDALPQTQIKNEYADVFEIFILGYLPNTVKENLINVLLQPLPTNNNELKAILTNIRSIQESCFTAIEAKGIFTNGLRSFKNKVKYLSGNITWDASQNKFVPTSTVYQTHEIELLQSWLYQTCGKYIHHTQNQVDYMISNYSVEALRNGLLEILLWFKKTMQENP
;
A
#
# COMPACT_ATOMS: atom_id res chain seq x y z
N MET A 1 -10.41 4.17 9.60
CA MET A 1 -10.98 5.28 8.82
C MET A 1 -10.70 5.00 7.35
N TYR A 2 -11.75 5.00 6.53
CA TYR A 2 -11.70 4.75 5.09
C TYR A 2 -11.71 6.08 4.35
N ASN A 3 -10.73 6.30 3.47
CA ASN A 3 -10.60 7.53 2.70
C ASN A 3 -11.19 7.33 1.31
N ILE A 4 -12.28 8.02 1.01
CA ILE A 4 -13.06 7.83 -0.21
C ILE A 4 -13.01 9.11 -1.03
N LEU A 5 -12.76 8.97 -2.33
CA LEU A 5 -12.85 10.07 -3.29
C LEU A 5 -14.27 10.11 -3.85
N TRP A 6 -14.92 11.27 -3.82
CA TRP A 6 -16.31 11.43 -4.22
C TRP A 6 -16.42 12.46 -5.36
N PHE A 7 -16.80 11.98 -6.55
CA PHE A 7 -17.01 12.81 -7.73
C PHE A 7 -18.46 13.29 -7.76
N ASP A 8 -18.65 14.56 -7.44
CA ASP A 8 -19.96 15.19 -7.31
C ASP A 8 -19.79 16.72 -7.37
N ASP A 9 -20.44 17.35 -8.35
CA ASP A 9 -20.35 18.80 -8.59
C ASP A 9 -21.01 19.61 -7.47
N GLU A 10 -21.95 19.03 -6.74
CA GLU A 10 -22.67 19.65 -5.62
C GLU A 10 -22.12 19.23 -4.25
N HIS A 11 -20.98 18.50 -4.18
CA HIS A 11 -20.46 17.95 -2.92
C HIS A 11 -20.21 19.01 -1.82
N GLU A 12 -19.95 20.26 -2.18
CA GLU A 12 -19.78 21.37 -1.23
C GLU A 12 -21.08 21.69 -0.48
N THR A 13 -22.22 21.40 -1.09
CA THR A 13 -23.55 21.62 -0.50
C THR A 13 -24.05 20.43 0.32
N LEU A 14 -23.40 19.27 0.19
CA LEU A 14 -23.81 18.00 0.78
C LEU A 14 -23.06 17.68 2.08
N GLU A 15 -22.93 18.67 2.97
CA GLU A 15 -22.12 18.54 4.18
C GLU A 15 -22.68 17.51 5.16
N THR A 16 -24.01 17.41 5.30
CA THR A 16 -24.65 16.39 6.14
C THR A 16 -24.26 14.97 5.74
N ILE A 17 -24.11 14.69 4.43
CA ILE A 17 -23.67 13.38 3.93
C ILE A 17 -22.23 13.09 4.38
N LYS A 18 -21.37 14.11 4.40
CA LYS A 18 -19.98 13.96 4.88
C LYS A 18 -19.94 13.74 6.40
N GLU A 19 -20.78 14.45 7.15
CA GLU A 19 -20.91 14.27 8.60
C GLU A 19 -21.39 12.84 8.94
N ASP A 20 -22.43 12.36 8.25
CA ASP A 20 -22.97 11.01 8.45
C ASP A 20 -21.95 9.93 8.04
N ALA A 21 -21.20 10.13 6.96
CA ALA A 21 -20.09 9.25 6.58
C ALA A 21 -19.00 9.20 7.67
N LEU A 22 -18.67 10.35 8.25
CA LEU A 22 -17.63 10.45 9.28
C LEU A 22 -18.03 9.69 10.55
N LEU A 23 -19.31 9.70 10.92
CA LEU A 23 -19.84 8.91 12.05
C LEU A 23 -19.63 7.41 11.88
N VAL A 24 -19.45 6.94 10.65
CA VAL A 24 -19.14 5.55 10.32
C VAL A 24 -17.70 5.38 9.81
N ASP A 25 -16.75 6.20 10.27
CA ASP A 25 -15.33 6.11 9.93
C ASP A 25 -15.01 6.22 8.43
N ILE A 26 -15.86 6.91 7.66
CA ILE A 26 -15.65 7.19 6.23
C ILE A 26 -15.39 8.67 6.05
N THR A 27 -14.24 9.02 5.47
CA THR A 27 -13.93 10.39 5.07
C THR A 27 -14.21 10.56 3.58
N LEU A 28 -15.19 11.41 3.24
CA LEU A 28 -15.52 11.76 1.86
C LEU A 28 -14.72 12.98 1.41
N ASN A 29 -13.90 12.81 0.38
CA ASN A 29 -13.13 13.88 -0.24
C ASN A 29 -13.79 14.22 -1.57
N GLY A 30 -14.50 15.34 -1.61
CA GLY A 30 -15.28 15.74 -2.76
C GLY A 30 -14.44 16.35 -3.89
N CYS A 31 -14.84 16.11 -5.12
CA CYS A 31 -14.27 16.70 -6.33
C CYS A 31 -15.40 17.09 -7.27
N SER A 32 -15.41 18.34 -7.72
CA SER A 32 -16.52 18.87 -8.53
C SER A 32 -16.46 18.43 -10.01
N ASN A 33 -15.32 17.90 -10.46
CA ASN A 33 -15.15 17.48 -11.84
C ASN A 33 -14.19 16.29 -12.02
N ALA A 34 -14.27 15.65 -13.18
CA ALA A 34 -13.47 14.48 -13.55
C ALA A 34 -11.97 14.78 -13.63
N ALA A 35 -11.58 15.90 -14.24
CA ALA A 35 -10.19 16.24 -14.47
C ALA A 35 -9.42 16.38 -13.14
N ASP A 36 -9.97 17.15 -12.20
CA ASP A 36 -9.35 17.37 -10.90
C ASP A 36 -9.39 16.12 -10.04
N GLY A 37 -10.52 15.41 -10.01
CA GLY A 37 -10.59 14.14 -9.27
C GLY A 37 -9.64 13.08 -9.82
N LEU A 38 -9.35 13.07 -11.13
CA LEU A 38 -8.32 12.19 -11.71
C LEU A 38 -6.89 12.62 -11.39
N ILE A 39 -6.62 13.92 -11.20
CA ILE A 39 -5.33 14.42 -10.70
C ILE A 39 -5.17 13.99 -9.25
N GLU A 40 -6.22 14.17 -8.44
CA GLU A 40 -6.28 13.81 -7.03
C GLU A 40 -6.04 12.30 -6.84
N LEU A 41 -6.75 11.46 -7.60
CA LEU A 41 -6.59 10.00 -7.56
C LEU A 41 -5.21 9.50 -8.00
N LYS A 42 -4.48 10.28 -8.81
CA LYS A 42 -3.09 9.98 -9.21
C LYS A 42 -2.07 10.44 -8.19
N THR A 43 -2.43 11.39 -7.33
CA THR A 43 -1.52 12.05 -6.39
C THR A 43 -1.65 11.45 -4.99
N ASN A 44 -2.87 11.09 -4.60
CA ASN A 44 -3.22 10.62 -3.27
C ASN A 44 -3.80 9.19 -3.30
N GLU A 45 -3.69 8.50 -2.16
CA GLU A 45 -4.24 7.15 -1.99
C GLU A 45 -5.67 7.22 -1.47
N TYR A 46 -6.58 6.53 -2.17
CA TYR A 46 -7.97 6.35 -1.77
C TYR A 46 -8.32 4.87 -1.69
N ASP A 47 -9.15 4.53 -0.72
CA ASP A 47 -9.61 3.17 -0.48
C ASP A 47 -10.75 2.79 -1.44
N ALA A 48 -11.62 3.74 -1.77
CA ALA A 48 -12.68 3.57 -2.76
C ALA A 48 -13.07 4.90 -3.41
N ILE A 49 -13.96 4.82 -4.39
CA ILE A 49 -14.49 5.96 -5.13
C ILE A 49 -16.02 5.93 -5.11
N ILE A 50 -16.65 7.10 -5.03
CA ILE A 50 -18.08 7.29 -5.27
C ILE A 50 -18.22 8.20 -6.48
N LEU A 51 -19.08 7.83 -7.43
CA LEU A 51 -19.41 8.61 -8.61
C LEU A 51 -20.87 9.05 -8.54
N ASP A 52 -21.14 10.35 -8.70
CA ASP A 52 -22.48 10.76 -9.10
C ASP A 52 -22.74 10.31 -10.55
N GLY A 53 -24.01 10.03 -10.85
CA GLY A 53 -24.47 9.69 -12.18
C GLY A 53 -24.21 10.82 -13.18
N LEU A 54 -24.18 12.08 -12.74
CA LEU A 54 -23.77 13.22 -13.55
C LEU A 54 -22.83 14.11 -12.75
N PHE A 55 -21.70 14.47 -13.35
CA PHE A 55 -20.74 15.45 -12.81
C PHE A 55 -19.97 16.08 -13.97
N TYR A 56 -19.33 17.21 -13.73
CA TYR A 56 -18.63 17.94 -14.79
C TYR A 56 -17.33 17.24 -15.22
N LYS A 57 -16.95 17.46 -16.47
CA LYS A 57 -15.64 17.01 -16.99
C LYS A 57 -14.50 17.92 -16.51
N ASN A 58 -14.68 19.24 -16.62
CA ASN A 58 -13.70 20.28 -16.27
C ASN A 58 -14.40 21.42 -15.52
N GLU A 59 -13.64 22.23 -14.77
CA GLU A 59 -14.13 23.43 -14.03
C GLU A 59 -14.90 24.45 -14.90
N ASP A 60 -14.50 24.65 -16.16
CA ASP A 60 -15.06 25.69 -17.03
C ASP A 60 -16.47 25.39 -17.60
N HIS A 61 -16.99 24.17 -17.40
CA HIS A 61 -18.30 23.80 -17.92
C HIS A 61 -19.41 24.34 -17.01
N SER A 62 -19.94 25.51 -17.37
CA SER A 62 -21.23 26.01 -16.88
C SER A 62 -22.31 25.83 -17.95
N GLY A 63 -23.32 25.01 -17.65
CA GLY A 63 -24.44 24.70 -18.56
C GLY A 63 -24.67 23.19 -18.75
N ASN A 64 -25.76 22.85 -19.46
CA ASN A 64 -26.34 21.50 -19.67
C ASN A 64 -25.41 20.40 -20.26
N ALA A 65 -24.08 20.60 -20.32
CA ALA A 65 -23.10 19.61 -20.72
C ALA A 65 -22.73 18.68 -19.54
N LEU A 66 -23.75 18.11 -18.89
CA LEU A 66 -23.59 16.94 -18.02
C LEU A 66 -23.41 15.73 -18.94
N ASN A 67 -22.20 15.60 -19.49
CA ASN A 67 -21.89 14.60 -20.50
C ASN A 67 -21.37 13.34 -19.84
N ASP A 68 -21.95 12.22 -20.24
CA ASP A 68 -21.49 10.83 -20.10
C ASP A 68 -19.97 10.62 -20.28
N GLU A 69 -19.28 11.56 -20.94
CA GLU A 69 -17.82 11.60 -21.10
C GLU A 69 -17.06 11.69 -19.78
N ALA A 70 -17.52 12.48 -18.80
CA ALA A 70 -16.85 12.62 -17.49
C ALA A 70 -16.78 11.27 -16.77
N PHE A 71 -17.91 10.58 -16.74
CA PHE A 71 -18.02 9.22 -16.22
C PHE A 71 -17.12 8.24 -16.99
N GLY A 72 -17.10 8.33 -18.33
CA GLY A 72 -16.27 7.50 -19.20
C GLY A 72 -14.77 7.65 -18.96
N GLU A 73 -14.26 8.84 -18.64
CA GLU A 73 -12.85 9.08 -18.35
C GLU A 73 -12.40 8.44 -17.04
N VAL A 74 -13.19 8.59 -15.98
CA VAL A 74 -12.91 7.95 -14.69
C VAL A 74 -12.94 6.43 -14.84
N ALA A 75 -13.94 5.91 -15.55
CA ALA A 75 -14.07 4.48 -15.75
C ALA A 75 -12.94 3.89 -16.61
N LYS A 76 -12.48 4.62 -17.62
CA LYS A 76 -11.28 4.25 -18.40
C LYS A 76 -10.04 4.17 -17.51
N TYR A 77 -9.81 5.17 -16.66
CA TYR A 77 -8.70 5.15 -15.71
C TYR A 77 -8.77 3.93 -14.79
N LEU A 78 -9.94 3.63 -14.22
CA LEU A 78 -10.12 2.46 -13.35
C LEU A 78 -9.87 1.14 -14.10
N GLY A 79 -10.29 1.04 -15.36
CA GLY A 79 -9.97 -0.09 -16.23
C GLY A 79 -8.47 -0.26 -16.47
N GLU A 80 -7.75 0.83 -16.72
CA GLU A 80 -6.29 0.84 -16.89
C GLU A 80 -5.56 0.42 -15.60
N GLN A 81 -6.04 0.88 -14.45
CA GLN A 81 -5.48 0.49 -13.15
C GLN A 81 -5.72 -1.00 -12.86
N LYS A 82 -6.93 -1.49 -13.14
CA LYS A 82 -7.27 -2.92 -13.02
C LYS A 82 -6.40 -3.79 -13.92
N ALA A 83 -6.11 -3.34 -15.14
CA ALA A 83 -5.20 -4.05 -16.05
C ALA A 83 -3.75 -4.12 -15.52
N LYS A 84 -3.35 -3.19 -14.64
CA LYS A 84 -2.07 -3.22 -13.92
C LYS A 84 -2.13 -4.04 -12.62
N GLY A 85 -3.27 -4.66 -12.31
CA GLY A 85 -3.51 -5.39 -11.06
C GLY A 85 -3.91 -4.50 -9.87
N ILE A 86 -4.12 -3.20 -10.08
CA ILE A 86 -4.56 -2.27 -9.04
C ILE A 86 -6.08 -2.18 -9.08
N THR A 87 -6.72 -2.72 -8.05
CA THR A 87 -8.19 -2.71 -7.96
C THR A 87 -8.62 -1.68 -6.93
N ILE A 88 -9.41 -0.70 -7.38
CA ILE A 88 -10.02 0.34 -6.54
C ILE A 88 -11.53 0.13 -6.57
N PRO A 89 -12.16 -0.17 -5.44
CA PRO A 89 -13.61 -0.21 -5.34
C PRO A 89 -14.24 1.11 -5.72
N TRP A 90 -15.34 1.02 -6.47
CA TRP A 90 -16.08 2.19 -6.87
C TRP A 90 -17.58 1.90 -6.92
N PHE A 91 -18.37 2.94 -6.64
CA PHE A 91 -19.82 2.88 -6.44
C PHE A 91 -20.50 4.07 -7.10
N ILE A 92 -21.78 3.93 -7.43
CA ILE A 92 -22.58 5.02 -8.01
C ILE A 92 -23.59 5.48 -6.97
N TYR A 93 -23.58 6.77 -6.63
CA TYR A 93 -24.51 7.38 -5.69
C TYR A 93 -25.12 8.62 -6.34
N SER A 94 -26.39 8.55 -6.74
CA SER A 94 -27.03 9.60 -7.55
C SER A 94 -28.46 9.89 -7.12
N GLY A 95 -28.88 11.15 -7.23
CA GLY A 95 -30.26 11.56 -6.99
C GLY A 95 -31.16 11.50 -8.24
N GLN A 96 -30.59 11.16 -9.40
CA GLN A 96 -31.34 11.21 -10.67
C GLN A 96 -32.09 9.92 -11.00
N ARG A 97 -33.40 10.06 -11.19
CA ARG A 97 -34.30 8.94 -11.54
C ARG A 97 -33.93 8.25 -12.84
N SER A 98 -33.33 8.95 -13.81
CA SER A 98 -32.87 8.38 -15.09
C SER A 98 -31.70 7.41 -14.93
N PHE A 99 -30.89 7.54 -13.88
CA PHE A 99 -29.82 6.59 -13.55
C PHE A 99 -30.30 5.46 -12.63
N VAL A 100 -31.26 5.74 -11.76
CA VAL A 100 -31.80 4.79 -10.78
C VAL A 100 -32.87 3.87 -11.38
N LYS A 101 -33.70 4.36 -12.32
CA LYS A 101 -34.85 3.61 -12.89
C LYS A 101 -34.70 3.20 -14.34
N ASP A 102 -34.08 4.04 -15.17
CA ASP A 102 -33.85 3.72 -16.57
C ASP A 102 -32.46 3.11 -16.72
N LYS A 103 -32.38 1.92 -17.32
CA LYS A 103 -31.12 1.19 -17.55
C LYS A 103 -30.22 1.97 -18.51
N ASN A 104 -29.54 2.99 -18.00
CA ASN A 104 -28.63 3.80 -18.80
C ASN A 104 -27.53 2.87 -19.34
N SER A 105 -27.22 2.97 -20.63
CA SER A 105 -26.33 2.02 -21.33
C SER A 105 -24.94 1.97 -20.69
N LEU A 106 -24.50 3.08 -20.10
CA LEU A 106 -23.25 3.23 -19.37
C LEU A 106 -23.26 2.49 -18.03
N VAL A 107 -24.36 2.56 -17.28
CA VAL A 107 -24.51 1.80 -16.03
C VAL A 107 -24.40 0.31 -16.32
N ASN A 108 -24.96 -0.18 -17.43
CA ASN A 108 -24.84 -1.60 -17.80
C ASN A 108 -23.43 -2.01 -18.22
N ILE A 109 -22.67 -1.16 -18.91
CA ILE A 109 -21.28 -1.46 -19.32
C ILE A 109 -20.37 -1.61 -18.09
N PHE A 110 -20.65 -0.83 -17.03
CA PHE A 110 -19.80 -0.80 -15.84
C PHE A 110 -20.38 -1.56 -14.64
N ALA A 111 -21.66 -1.97 -14.65
CA ALA A 111 -22.30 -2.78 -13.62
C ALA A 111 -21.49 -4.03 -13.29
N ASP A 112 -21.01 -4.73 -14.33
CA ASP A 112 -20.17 -5.93 -14.23
C ASP A 112 -18.78 -5.68 -13.58
N THR A 113 -18.39 -4.40 -13.45
CA THR A 113 -17.09 -3.98 -12.89
C THR A 113 -17.20 -3.22 -11.57
N SER A 114 -18.41 -2.90 -11.13
CA SER A 114 -18.67 -2.28 -9.83
C SER A 114 -18.67 -3.31 -8.70
N PHE A 115 -18.47 -2.86 -7.46
CA PHE A 115 -18.38 -3.76 -6.31
C PHE A 115 -19.73 -4.18 -5.72
N ALA A 116 -20.81 -3.45 -6.03
CA ALA A 116 -22.18 -3.74 -5.57
C ALA A 116 -23.06 -4.39 -6.67
N ASN A 117 -22.46 -5.19 -7.56
CA ASN A 117 -23.16 -5.87 -8.67
C ASN A 117 -24.01 -4.93 -9.55
N GLY A 118 -23.50 -3.72 -9.77
CA GLY A 118 -24.14 -2.70 -10.58
C GLY A 118 -25.23 -1.90 -9.89
N LYS A 119 -25.41 -2.06 -8.57
CA LYS A 119 -26.36 -1.25 -7.81
C LYS A 119 -25.98 0.24 -7.90
N VAL A 120 -26.96 1.05 -8.29
CA VAL A 120 -26.94 2.51 -8.16
C VAL A 120 -27.67 2.85 -6.87
N PHE A 121 -27.02 3.57 -5.97
CA PHE A 121 -27.58 4.01 -4.69
C PHE A 121 -28.27 5.38 -4.89
N ASP A 122 -29.51 5.51 -4.41
CA ASP A 122 -30.33 6.72 -4.58
C ASP A 122 -30.10 7.71 -3.42
N LYS A 123 -29.64 8.93 -3.73
CA LYS A 123 -29.44 10.00 -2.74
C LYS A 123 -30.71 10.42 -2.00
N ASN A 124 -31.88 10.10 -2.56
CA ASN A 124 -33.17 10.44 -1.96
C ASN A 124 -33.70 9.34 -1.00
N ILE A 125 -32.93 8.28 -0.77
CA ILE A 125 -33.29 7.16 0.10
C ILE A 125 -32.19 7.01 1.16
N ASP A 126 -32.49 7.37 2.41
CA ASP A 126 -31.53 7.30 3.51
C ASP A 126 -30.94 5.88 3.69
N ASP A 127 -31.78 4.85 3.56
CA ASP A 127 -31.36 3.44 3.63
C ASP A 127 -30.30 3.08 2.57
N ASP A 128 -30.33 3.71 1.39
CA ASP A 128 -29.35 3.47 0.33
C ASP A 128 -27.99 4.08 0.68
N PHE A 129 -27.95 5.21 1.39
CA PHE A 129 -26.68 5.75 1.88
C PHE A 129 -26.05 4.86 2.94
N GLU A 130 -26.85 4.36 3.90
CA GLU A 130 -26.35 3.39 4.87
C GLU A 130 -25.83 2.10 4.20
N GLU A 131 -26.55 1.60 3.19
CA GLU A 131 -26.14 0.41 2.45
C GLU A 131 -24.86 0.67 1.63
N LEU A 132 -24.72 1.85 1.01
CA LEU A 132 -23.51 2.28 0.32
C LEU A 132 -22.30 2.26 1.25
N CYS A 133 -22.41 2.85 2.44
CA CYS A 133 -21.33 2.84 3.42
C CYS A 133 -20.93 1.41 3.83
N LYS A 134 -21.92 0.50 4.01
CA LYS A 134 -21.66 -0.91 4.35
C LYS A 134 -20.95 -1.65 3.20
N GLU A 135 -21.38 -1.46 1.95
CA GLU A 135 -20.77 -2.09 0.79
C GLU A 135 -19.37 -1.53 0.49
N ILE A 136 -19.13 -0.23 0.72
CA ILE A 136 -17.78 0.36 0.63
C ILE A 136 -16.81 -0.36 1.57
N LYS A 137 -17.14 -0.43 2.87
CA LYS A 137 -16.27 -1.06 3.86
C LYS A 137 -15.99 -2.52 3.51
N LYS A 138 -17.06 -3.26 3.21
CA LYS A 138 -16.98 -4.67 2.81
C LYS A 138 -16.09 -4.87 1.57
N ALA A 139 -16.20 -4.01 0.57
CA ALA A 139 -15.38 -4.10 -0.64
C ALA A 139 -13.91 -3.79 -0.37
N VAL A 140 -13.64 -2.73 0.40
CA VAL A 140 -12.27 -2.33 0.78
C VAL A 140 -11.60 -3.39 1.63
N ASP A 141 -12.31 -3.93 2.63
CA ASP A 141 -11.80 -4.97 3.54
C ASP A 141 -11.56 -6.31 2.83
N ALA A 142 -12.24 -6.54 1.71
CA ALA A 142 -12.02 -7.71 0.87
C ALA A 142 -10.77 -7.59 -0.01
N LEU A 143 -10.19 -6.39 -0.17
CA LEU A 143 -8.99 -6.21 -0.99
C LEU A 143 -7.77 -6.84 -0.32
N PRO A 144 -6.99 -7.68 -1.03
CA PRO A 144 -5.81 -8.33 -0.47
C PRO A 144 -4.79 -7.36 0.14
N GLN A 145 -4.57 -6.19 -0.48
CA GLN A 145 -3.66 -5.18 0.06
C GLN A 145 -4.15 -4.59 1.40
N THR A 146 -5.47 -4.43 1.57
CA THR A 146 -6.05 -3.93 2.81
C THR A 146 -5.92 -4.97 3.92
N GLN A 147 -6.18 -6.23 3.60
CA GLN A 147 -6.03 -7.34 4.54
C GLN A 147 -4.59 -7.43 5.07
N ILE A 148 -3.60 -7.31 4.18
CA ILE A 148 -2.18 -7.29 4.56
C ILE A 148 -1.85 -6.09 5.47
N LYS A 149 -2.33 -4.89 5.13
CA LYS A 149 -2.09 -3.70 5.97
C LYS A 149 -2.68 -3.88 7.36
N ASN A 150 -3.84 -4.52 7.48
CA ASN A 150 -4.50 -4.79 8.76
C ASN A 150 -3.80 -5.92 9.53
N GLU A 151 -3.41 -7.00 8.85
CA GLU A 151 -2.74 -8.16 9.46
C GLU A 151 -1.36 -7.78 10.03
N TYR A 152 -0.61 -6.93 9.33
CA TYR A 152 0.73 -6.48 9.71
C TYR A 152 0.75 -4.99 10.10
N ALA A 153 -0.31 -4.51 10.76
CA ALA A 153 -0.50 -3.09 11.06
C ALA A 153 0.67 -2.46 11.83
N ASP A 154 1.30 -3.21 12.73
CA ASP A 154 2.46 -2.79 13.52
C ASP A 154 3.70 -2.52 12.65
N VAL A 155 3.91 -3.32 11.60
CA VAL A 155 4.94 -3.12 10.58
C VAL A 155 4.59 -1.92 9.72
N PHE A 156 3.35 -1.81 9.23
CA PHE A 156 2.95 -0.72 8.33
C PHE A 156 2.94 0.66 9.00
N GLU A 157 2.94 0.73 10.32
CA GLU A 157 3.09 1.98 11.07
C GLU A 157 4.38 2.74 10.70
N ILE A 158 5.45 2.06 10.25
CA ILE A 158 6.70 2.73 9.82
C ILE A 158 6.48 3.73 8.68
N PHE A 159 5.48 3.48 7.82
CA PHE A 159 5.16 4.36 6.71
C PHE A 159 4.30 5.54 7.16
N ILE A 160 3.42 5.32 8.15
CA ILE A 160 2.64 6.38 8.79
C ILE A 160 3.58 7.36 9.52
N LEU A 161 4.60 6.83 10.19
CA LEU A 161 5.64 7.60 10.88
C LEU A 161 6.64 8.27 9.91
N GLY A 162 6.55 8.00 8.61
CA GLY A 162 7.44 8.58 7.60
C GLY A 162 8.88 8.09 7.66
N TYR A 163 9.16 6.95 8.31
CA TYR A 163 10.51 6.39 8.41
C TYR A 163 10.99 5.75 7.09
N LEU A 164 10.04 5.30 6.27
CA LEU A 164 10.30 4.79 4.93
C LEU A 164 9.29 5.40 3.93
N PRO A 165 9.69 5.60 2.66
CA PRO A 165 8.81 6.19 1.66
C PRO A 165 7.74 5.21 1.16
N ASN A 166 6.68 5.75 0.56
CA ASN A 166 5.57 4.96 -0.01
C ASN A 166 6.03 3.95 -1.08
N THR A 167 7.10 4.22 -1.82
CA THR A 167 7.65 3.26 -2.78
C THR A 167 8.13 1.96 -2.11
N VAL A 168 8.62 2.04 -0.88
CA VAL A 168 9.02 0.86 -0.09
C VAL A 168 7.78 0.14 0.47
N LYS A 169 6.72 0.88 0.82
CA LYS A 169 5.41 0.35 1.22
C LYS A 169 4.81 -0.53 0.12
N GLU A 170 4.80 -0.03 -1.11
CA GLU A 170 4.33 -0.76 -2.29
C GLU A 170 5.14 -2.05 -2.52
N ASN A 171 6.46 -1.97 -2.39
CA ASN A 171 7.34 -3.14 -2.51
C ASN A 171 7.06 -4.18 -1.42
N LEU A 172 6.81 -3.76 -0.18
CA LEU A 172 6.47 -4.68 0.91
C LEU A 172 5.13 -5.37 0.64
N ILE A 173 4.10 -4.62 0.24
CA ILE A 173 2.79 -5.18 -0.15
C ILE A 173 2.98 -6.20 -1.28
N ASN A 174 3.77 -5.88 -2.31
CA ASN A 174 4.07 -6.81 -3.40
C ASN A 174 4.75 -8.10 -2.90
N VAL A 175 5.77 -7.98 -2.04
CA VAL A 175 6.46 -9.14 -1.45
C VAL A 175 5.50 -10.07 -0.70
N LEU A 176 4.55 -9.50 0.04
CA LEU A 176 3.58 -10.25 0.85
C LEU A 176 2.42 -10.82 0.02
N LEU A 177 1.97 -10.10 -1.02
CA LEU A 177 0.91 -10.55 -1.93
C LEU A 177 1.36 -11.63 -2.91
N GLN A 178 2.62 -11.58 -3.34
CA GLN A 178 3.09 -12.44 -4.42
C GLN A 178 2.97 -13.92 -4.01
N PRO A 179 2.46 -14.81 -4.88
CA PRO A 179 2.48 -16.25 -4.58
C PRO A 179 3.91 -16.75 -4.46
N LEU A 180 4.06 -17.93 -3.84
CA LEU A 180 5.33 -18.62 -3.80
C LEU A 180 5.87 -18.88 -5.21
N PRO A 181 7.19 -18.71 -5.43
CA PRO A 181 7.76 -18.79 -6.76
C PRO A 181 7.66 -20.21 -7.33
N THR A 182 7.32 -20.28 -8.61
CA THR A 182 7.25 -21.53 -9.39
C THR A 182 8.43 -21.69 -10.34
N ASN A 183 9.18 -20.60 -10.56
CA ASN A 183 10.36 -20.57 -11.43
C ASN A 183 11.42 -19.58 -10.91
N ASN A 184 12.61 -19.62 -11.52
CA ASN A 184 13.76 -18.82 -11.07
C ASN A 184 13.57 -17.31 -11.26
N ASN A 185 12.79 -16.88 -12.26
CA ASN A 185 12.56 -15.45 -12.49
C ASN A 185 11.68 -14.87 -11.38
N GLU A 186 10.62 -15.58 -10.99
CA GLU A 186 9.76 -15.22 -9.85
C GLU A 186 10.55 -15.22 -8.54
N LEU A 187 11.37 -16.25 -8.30
CA LEU A 187 12.22 -16.30 -7.11
C LEU A 187 13.16 -15.08 -7.07
N LYS A 188 13.86 -14.81 -8.17
CA LYS A 188 14.77 -13.66 -8.27
C LYS A 188 14.05 -12.34 -8.00
N ALA A 189 12.85 -12.15 -8.52
CA ALA A 189 12.05 -10.95 -8.29
C ALA A 189 11.72 -10.76 -6.80
N ILE A 190 11.22 -11.80 -6.13
CA ILE A 190 10.90 -11.77 -4.68
C ILE A 190 12.14 -11.43 -3.87
N LEU A 191 13.26 -12.14 -4.10
CA LEU A 191 14.50 -11.93 -3.34
C LEU A 191 15.10 -10.54 -3.56
N THR A 192 14.96 -9.99 -4.78
CA THR A 192 15.41 -8.63 -5.10
C THR A 192 14.60 -7.60 -4.31
N ASN A 193 13.27 -7.75 -4.25
CA ASN A 193 12.42 -6.85 -3.51
C ASN A 193 12.69 -6.91 -2.00
N ILE A 194 12.83 -8.12 -1.44
CA ILE A 194 13.19 -8.33 -0.04
C ILE A 194 14.51 -7.62 0.30
N ARG A 195 15.55 -7.82 -0.53
CA ARG A 195 16.85 -7.19 -0.33
C ARG A 195 16.77 -5.66 -0.47
N SER A 196 15.99 -5.16 -1.43
CA SER A 196 15.80 -3.72 -1.61
C SER A 196 15.18 -3.07 -0.38
N ILE A 197 14.17 -3.69 0.25
CA ILE A 197 13.53 -3.18 1.47
C ILE A 197 14.54 -3.16 2.64
N GLN A 198 15.34 -4.22 2.80
CA GLN A 198 16.41 -4.27 3.79
C GLN A 198 17.43 -3.13 3.58
N GLU A 199 17.85 -2.88 2.34
CA GLU A 199 18.78 -1.80 1.99
C GLU A 199 18.18 -0.41 2.25
N SER A 200 16.87 -0.23 2.05
CA SER A 200 16.16 1.01 2.41
C SER A 200 16.18 1.28 3.92
N CYS A 201 16.06 0.24 4.76
CA CYS A 201 16.19 0.39 6.21
C CYS A 201 17.56 0.95 6.60
N PHE A 202 18.64 0.39 6.03
CA PHE A 202 19.99 0.90 6.31
C PHE A 202 20.21 2.32 5.80
N THR A 203 19.61 2.67 4.67
CA THR A 203 19.68 4.04 4.12
C THR A 203 18.98 5.04 5.05
N ALA A 204 17.81 4.67 5.58
CA ALA A 204 17.07 5.51 6.52
C ALA A 204 17.80 5.65 7.86
N ILE A 205 18.40 4.58 8.39
CA ILE A 205 19.24 4.61 9.60
C ILE A 205 20.46 5.53 9.40
N GLU A 206 21.12 5.44 8.24
CA GLU A 206 22.26 6.30 7.88
C GLU A 206 21.85 7.77 7.77
N ALA A 207 20.72 8.05 7.10
CA ALA A 207 20.17 9.40 6.99
C ALA A 207 19.80 10.01 8.35
N LYS A 208 19.41 9.17 9.32
CA LYS A 208 19.17 9.59 10.71
C LYS A 208 20.45 9.84 11.51
N GLY A 209 21.61 9.46 10.98
CA GLY A 209 22.91 9.65 11.65
C GLY A 209 23.22 8.62 12.74
N ILE A 210 22.47 7.51 12.79
CA ILE A 210 22.69 6.42 13.77
C ILE A 210 24.05 5.75 13.55
N PHE A 211 24.50 5.64 12.30
CA PHE A 211 25.88 5.29 12.00
C PHE A 211 26.47 6.24 10.94
N THR A 212 27.80 6.36 10.94
CA THR A 212 28.53 7.34 10.13
C THR A 212 28.29 7.17 8.64
N ASN A 213 28.02 8.30 7.96
CA ASN A 213 27.96 8.39 6.51
C ASN A 213 29.18 7.72 5.86
N GLY A 214 28.96 6.72 5.01
CA GLY A 214 30.01 6.10 4.21
C GLY A 214 30.46 4.70 4.66
N LEU A 215 29.77 4.03 5.58
CA LEU A 215 29.93 2.59 5.77
C LEU A 215 29.44 1.84 4.52
N ARG A 216 30.32 1.60 3.56
CA ARG A 216 29.94 1.05 2.24
C ARG A 216 29.51 -0.42 2.27
N SER A 217 30.08 -1.24 3.14
CA SER A 217 29.81 -2.68 3.15
C SER A 217 28.71 -3.05 4.13
N PHE A 218 27.82 -3.96 3.71
CA PHE A 218 26.78 -4.55 4.57
C PHE A 218 27.37 -5.08 5.89
N LYS A 219 28.50 -5.80 5.81
CA LYS A 219 29.20 -6.35 6.99
C LYS A 219 29.60 -5.26 7.98
N ASN A 220 30.07 -4.10 7.50
CA ASN A 220 30.45 -3.01 8.40
C ASN A 220 29.22 -2.34 9.01
N LYS A 221 28.12 -2.19 8.27
CA LYS A 221 26.85 -1.67 8.80
C LYS A 221 26.32 -2.56 9.93
N VAL A 222 26.23 -3.87 9.69
CA VAL A 222 25.79 -4.86 10.69
C VAL A 222 26.73 -4.86 11.90
N LYS A 223 28.05 -4.90 11.69
CA LYS A 223 29.03 -4.85 12.79
C LYS A 223 28.86 -3.60 13.66
N TYR A 224 28.62 -2.45 13.03
CA TYR A 224 28.40 -1.21 13.75
C TYR A 224 27.13 -1.28 14.61
N LEU A 225 26.02 -1.73 14.02
CA LEU A 225 24.74 -1.86 14.71
C LEU A 225 24.80 -2.84 15.89
N SER A 226 25.67 -3.86 15.83
CA SER A 226 25.93 -4.76 16.96
C SER A 226 26.86 -4.16 18.03
N GLY A 227 27.25 -2.89 17.93
CA GLY A 227 28.13 -2.23 18.90
C GLY A 227 29.62 -2.46 18.67
N ASN A 228 30.03 -2.76 17.43
CA ASN A 228 31.44 -2.99 17.07
C ASN A 228 32.12 -4.04 17.96
N ILE A 229 31.46 -5.19 18.17
CA ILE A 229 31.91 -6.25 19.06
C ILE A 229 33.38 -6.64 18.80
N THR A 230 34.19 -6.64 19.86
CA THR A 230 35.60 -7.07 19.85
C THR A 230 35.92 -7.99 21.04
N TRP A 231 37.00 -8.75 20.92
CA TRP A 231 37.46 -9.62 22.01
C TRP A 231 38.16 -8.81 23.10
N ASP A 232 37.68 -8.90 24.34
CA ASP A 232 38.34 -8.37 25.53
C ASP A 232 39.07 -9.50 26.26
N ALA A 233 40.40 -9.50 26.18
CA ALA A 233 41.26 -10.49 26.82
C ALA A 233 41.20 -10.43 28.35
N SER A 234 40.87 -9.28 28.94
CA SER A 234 40.75 -9.14 30.41
C SER A 234 39.47 -9.78 30.95
N GLN A 235 38.41 -9.78 30.14
CA GLN A 235 37.12 -10.37 30.51
C GLN A 235 36.88 -11.74 29.86
N ASN A 236 37.82 -12.20 29.03
CA ASN A 236 37.74 -13.45 28.26
C ASN A 236 36.40 -13.60 27.52
N LYS A 237 35.90 -12.50 26.95
CA LYS A 237 34.62 -12.47 26.22
C LYS A 237 34.59 -11.38 25.17
N PHE A 238 33.65 -11.53 24.24
CA PHE A 238 33.32 -10.49 23.28
C PHE A 238 32.50 -9.39 23.94
N VAL A 239 32.91 -8.13 23.76
CA VAL A 239 32.24 -6.95 24.31
C VAL A 239 32.01 -5.89 23.23
N PRO A 240 30.88 -5.17 23.27
CA PRO A 240 30.66 -4.03 22.40
C PRO A 240 31.58 -2.86 22.80
N THR A 241 32.09 -2.13 21.82
CA THR A 241 32.91 -0.92 22.00
C THR A 241 32.15 0.36 21.61
N SER A 242 30.92 0.23 21.12
CA SER A 242 30.01 1.34 20.81
C SER A 242 28.57 0.98 21.20
N THR A 243 27.65 1.93 21.03
CA THR A 243 26.21 1.71 21.23
C THR A 243 25.73 0.50 20.43
N VAL A 244 24.95 -0.36 21.10
CA VAL A 244 24.33 -1.54 20.50
C VAL A 244 22.91 -1.17 20.09
N TYR A 245 22.64 -1.26 18.80
CA TYR A 245 21.33 -0.97 18.20
C TYR A 245 20.55 -2.25 17.86
N GLN A 246 21.24 -3.38 17.66
CA GLN A 246 20.62 -4.66 17.34
C GLN A 246 21.15 -5.78 18.23
N THR A 247 20.32 -6.80 18.47
CA THR A 247 20.73 -8.02 19.17
C THR A 247 21.44 -8.99 18.23
N HIS A 248 22.00 -10.06 18.79
CA HIS A 248 22.65 -11.10 18.00
C HIS A 248 21.65 -11.81 17.06
N GLU A 249 20.42 -12.00 17.48
CA GLU A 249 19.36 -12.64 16.71
C GLU A 249 19.01 -11.79 15.47
N ILE A 250 18.89 -10.48 15.63
CA ILE A 250 18.68 -9.56 14.51
C ILE A 250 19.90 -9.53 13.58
N GLU A 251 21.12 -9.52 14.13
CA GLU A 251 22.34 -9.63 13.32
C GLU A 251 22.37 -10.89 12.45
N LEU A 252 22.02 -12.04 13.02
CA LEU A 252 21.93 -13.32 12.32
C LEU A 252 20.87 -13.27 11.23
N LEU A 253 19.70 -12.70 11.55
CA LEU A 253 18.59 -12.58 10.61
C LEU A 253 18.93 -11.68 9.42
N GLN A 254 19.50 -10.49 9.69
CA GLN A 254 20.00 -9.56 8.68
C GLN A 254 21.01 -10.25 7.76
N SER A 255 21.98 -10.97 8.36
CA SER A 255 23.04 -11.67 7.64
C SER A 255 22.49 -12.81 6.78
N TRP A 256 21.56 -13.59 7.32
CA TRP A 256 20.92 -14.69 6.60
C TRP A 256 20.10 -14.17 5.40
N LEU A 257 19.32 -13.12 5.58
CA LEU A 257 18.57 -12.45 4.52
C LEU A 257 19.50 -11.95 3.41
N TYR A 258 20.53 -11.17 3.78
CA TYR A 258 21.47 -10.59 2.82
C TYR A 258 22.20 -11.67 2.01
N GLN A 259 22.73 -12.68 2.69
CA GLN A 259 23.50 -13.75 2.04
C GLN A 259 22.62 -14.64 1.17
N THR A 260 21.43 -15.01 1.65
CA THR A 260 20.51 -15.89 0.91
C THR A 260 19.98 -15.17 -0.32
N CYS A 261 19.45 -13.95 -0.18
CA CYS A 261 18.99 -13.16 -1.31
C CYS A 261 20.14 -12.92 -2.31
N GLY A 262 21.30 -12.47 -1.83
CA GLY A 262 22.46 -12.21 -2.69
C GLY A 262 22.91 -13.44 -3.49
N LYS A 263 22.93 -14.62 -2.87
CA LYS A 263 23.29 -15.87 -3.54
C LYS A 263 22.28 -16.22 -4.64
N TYR A 264 20.99 -16.27 -4.33
CA TYR A 264 19.98 -16.80 -5.27
C TYR A 264 19.46 -15.77 -6.28
N ILE A 265 19.74 -14.47 -6.13
CA ILE A 265 19.47 -13.45 -7.17
C ILE A 265 20.38 -13.64 -8.40
N HIS A 266 21.62 -14.09 -8.19
CA HIS A 266 22.66 -14.13 -9.23
C HIS A 266 22.89 -15.52 -9.83
N HIS A 267 22.38 -16.59 -9.20
CA HIS A 267 22.62 -17.96 -9.67
C HIS A 267 21.48 -18.53 -10.50
N THR A 268 21.84 -19.21 -11.58
CA THR A 268 20.96 -20.16 -12.28
C THR A 268 21.05 -21.53 -11.60
N GLN A 269 20.03 -22.38 -11.76
CA GLN A 269 19.95 -23.73 -11.13
C GLN A 269 21.21 -24.60 -11.30
N ASN A 270 22.06 -24.32 -12.30
CA ASN A 270 23.29 -25.06 -12.58
C ASN A 270 24.52 -24.60 -11.77
N GLN A 271 24.39 -23.60 -10.90
CA GLN A 271 25.51 -23.01 -10.13
C GLN A 271 25.43 -23.26 -8.62
N VAL A 272 24.38 -23.93 -8.14
CA VAL A 272 24.14 -24.16 -6.71
C VAL A 272 23.80 -25.62 -6.47
N ASP A 273 24.53 -26.24 -5.54
CA ASP A 273 24.35 -27.65 -5.15
C ASP A 273 22.97 -27.90 -4.49
N TYR A 274 22.45 -26.89 -3.79
CA TYR A 274 21.12 -26.92 -3.20
C TYR A 274 20.34 -25.65 -3.58
N MET A 275 19.13 -25.84 -4.10
CA MET A 275 18.20 -24.76 -4.36
C MET A 275 17.29 -24.56 -3.14
N ILE A 276 17.16 -23.32 -2.68
CA ILE A 276 16.25 -23.02 -1.57
C ILE A 276 14.81 -23.38 -1.93
N SER A 277 14.08 -23.87 -0.94
CA SER A 277 12.68 -24.24 -1.08
C SER A 277 11.76 -23.05 -0.85
N ASN A 278 10.47 -23.20 -1.17
CA ASN A 278 9.46 -22.21 -0.84
C ASN A 278 9.33 -21.94 0.67
N TYR A 279 9.67 -22.92 1.53
CA TYR A 279 9.75 -22.69 2.97
C TYR A 279 10.83 -21.67 3.35
N SER A 280 11.96 -21.68 2.62
CA SER A 280 13.01 -20.68 2.81
C SER A 280 12.53 -19.30 2.37
N VAL A 281 11.73 -19.21 1.30
CA VAL A 281 11.14 -17.95 0.84
C VAL A 281 10.18 -17.37 1.89
N GLU A 282 9.30 -18.19 2.47
CA GLU A 282 8.42 -17.74 3.57
C GLU A 282 9.21 -17.34 4.81
N ALA A 283 10.26 -18.08 5.16
CA ALA A 283 11.11 -17.71 6.28
C ALA A 283 11.82 -16.36 6.02
N LEU A 284 12.21 -16.04 4.77
CA LEU A 284 12.77 -14.73 4.41
C LEU A 284 11.73 -13.61 4.51
N ARG A 285 10.47 -13.86 4.12
CA ARG A 285 9.35 -12.90 4.27
C ARG A 285 9.13 -12.56 5.74
N ASN A 286 8.98 -13.58 6.58
CA ASN A 286 8.79 -13.38 8.02
C ASN A 286 10.02 -12.74 8.67
N GLY A 287 11.22 -13.12 8.23
CA GLY A 287 12.46 -12.48 8.68
C GLY A 287 12.54 -11.00 8.32
N LEU A 288 12.00 -10.61 7.17
CA LEU A 288 11.92 -9.21 6.76
C LEU A 288 10.96 -8.42 7.67
N LEU A 289 9.81 -9.00 8.02
CA LEU A 289 8.85 -8.36 8.94
C LEU A 289 9.49 -8.11 10.31
N GLU A 290 10.20 -9.09 10.86
CA GLU A 290 10.92 -8.94 12.14
C GLU A 290 11.99 -7.84 12.06
N ILE A 291 12.73 -7.76 10.95
CA ILE A 291 13.69 -6.66 10.71
C ILE A 291 12.98 -5.30 10.65
N LEU A 292 11.80 -5.21 10.05
CA LEU A 292 11.04 -3.96 9.98
C LEU A 292 10.53 -3.52 11.37
N LEU A 293 10.13 -4.46 12.22
CA LEU A 293 9.79 -4.19 13.62
C LEU A 293 11.02 -3.69 14.41
N TRP A 294 12.16 -4.35 14.26
CA TRP A 294 13.41 -3.89 14.86
C TRP A 294 13.81 -2.49 14.35
N PHE A 295 13.68 -2.25 13.04
CA PHE A 295 13.96 -0.96 12.41
C PHE A 295 13.07 0.14 13.01
N LYS A 296 11.76 -0.10 13.10
CA LYS A 296 10.80 0.81 13.74
C LYS A 296 11.23 1.19 15.14
N LYS A 297 11.50 0.19 15.99
CA LYS A 297 11.96 0.38 17.37
C LYS A 297 13.24 1.23 17.41
N THR A 298 14.22 0.89 16.56
CA THR A 298 15.50 1.60 16.48
C THR A 298 15.31 3.07 16.10
N MET A 299 14.42 3.37 15.15
CA MET A 299 14.12 4.74 14.73
C MET A 299 13.39 5.53 15.83
N GLN A 300 12.51 4.89 16.60
CA GLN A 300 11.77 5.52 17.71
C GLN A 300 12.66 5.83 18.92
N GLU A 301 13.56 4.91 19.28
CA GLU A 301 14.43 5.05 20.45
C GLU A 301 15.58 6.05 20.23
N ASN A 302 15.82 6.45 18.98
CA ASN A 302 16.88 7.39 18.61
C ASN A 302 16.28 8.55 17.80
N PRO A 303 15.49 9.45 18.42
CA PRO A 303 14.76 10.53 17.74
C PRO A 303 15.68 11.53 17.04
#